data_AF-A0A1E3EKF7-F1
#
_entry.id   AF-A0A1E3EKF7-F1
#
_cell.length_a   1.000
_cell.length_b   1.000
_cell.length_c   1.000
_cell.angle_alpha   90.00
_cell.angle_beta   90.00
_cell.angle_gamma   90.00
#
_symmetry.space_group_name_H-M   'P 1'
#
loop_
_entity.id
_entity.type
_entity.pdbx_description
1 polymer ?
#
loop_
_entity_poly.entity_id
_entity_poly.type
_entity_poly.pdbx_seq_one_letter_code
_entity_poly.pdbx_strand_id
1 'polypeptide(L)' 'MDYGAFTDASLKMMYEAVRGALKADDQFEANGEDPRFRVRATPEWKRHAGSLEAEMLKRGLQVDIIDWTGGQGELPLA' A
#
# COMPACT_ATOMS: atom_id res chain seq x y z
N MET A 1 -3.96 0.77 15.54
CA MET A 1 -2.68 0.33 16.12
C MET A 1 -1.94 1.56 16.59
N ASP A 2 -1.18 1.47 17.67
CA ASP A 2 -0.31 2.56 18.11
C ASP A 2 1.00 2.54 17.30
N TYR A 3 1.01 3.21 16.15
CA TYR A 3 2.19 3.29 15.29
C TYR A 3 3.33 4.10 15.93
N GLY A 4 3.02 4.95 16.91
CA GLY A 4 3.99 5.72 17.68
C GLY A 4 4.98 4.85 18.44
N ALA A 5 4.56 3.67 18.88
CA ALA A 5 5.40 2.74 19.64
C ALA A 5 6.44 1.99 18.80
N PHE A 6 6.31 1.99 17.46
CA PHE A 6 7.24 1.27 16.59
C PHE A 6 8.45 2.11 16.20
N THR A 7 9.58 1.45 15.93
CA THR A 7 10.78 2.11 15.39
C THR A 7 10.59 2.50 13.92
N ASP A 8 11.34 3.49 13.46
CA ASP A 8 11.31 3.93 12.06
C ASP A 8 11.61 2.79 11.08
N ALA A 9 12.54 1.90 11.44
CA ALA A 9 12.85 0.71 10.66
C ALA A 9 11.65 -0.24 10.54
N SER A 10 10.92 -0.47 11.64
CA SER A 10 9.75 -1.35 11.65
C SER A 10 8.58 -0.75 10.86
N LEU A 11 8.38 0.57 10.96
CA LEU A 11 7.37 1.29 10.15
C LEU A 11 7.66 1.14 8.66
N LYS A 12 8.92 1.33 8.24
CA LYS A 12 9.34 1.09 6.86
C LYS A 12 9.11 -0.35 6.41
N MET A 13 9.47 -1.34 7.23
CA MET A 13 9.26 -2.75 6.89
C MET A 13 7.77 -3.10 6.73
N MET A 14 6.91 -2.61 7.63
CA MET A 14 5.47 -2.82 7.52
C MET A 14 4.93 -2.16 6.24
N TYR A 15 5.37 -0.94 5.94
CA TYR A 15 4.94 -0.23 4.74
C TYR A 15 5.40 -0.91 3.45
N GLU A 16 6.65 -1.40 3.41
CA GLU A 16 7.16 -2.20 2.28
C GLU A 16 6.42 -3.52 2.12
N ALA A 17 5.96 -4.14 3.22
CA ALA A 17 5.13 -5.34 3.13
C ALA A 17 3.78 -5.04 2.46
N VAL A 18 3.15 -3.89 2.74
CA VAL A 18 1.93 -3.45 2.04
C VAL A 18 2.21 -3.22 0.56
N ARG A 19 3.30 -2.51 0.22
CA ARG A 19 3.70 -2.27 -1.18
C ARG A 19 3.98 -3.56 -1.94
N GLY A 20 4.67 -4.51 -1.29
CA GLY A 20 4.97 -5.81 -1.85
C GLY A 20 3.71 -6.64 -2.12
N ALA A 21 2.75 -6.64 -1.19
CA ALA A 21 1.46 -7.31 -1.39
C ALA A 21 0.66 -6.68 -2.54
N LEU A 22 0.63 -5.34 -2.63
CA LEU A 22 -0.03 -4.63 -3.72
C LEU A 22 0.59 -4.99 -5.08
N LYS A 23 1.92 -4.94 -5.18
CA LYS A 23 2.65 -5.31 -6.39
C LYS A 23 2.41 -6.76 -6.79
N ALA A 24 2.31 -7.67 -5.82
CA ALA A 24 2.01 -9.07 -6.10
C ALA A 24 0.59 -9.24 -6.65
N ASP A 25 -0.40 -8.55 -6.08
CA ASP A 25 -1.76 -8.53 -6.61
C ASP A 25 -1.83 -7.97 -8.03
N ASP A 26 -1.18 -6.82 -8.28
CA ASP A 26 -1.12 -6.23 -9.63
C ASP A 26 -0.49 -7.22 -10.64
N GLN A 27 0.48 -8.04 -10.20
CA GLN A 27 1.08 -9.09 -11.04
C GLN A 27 0.13 -10.28 -11.28
N PHE A 28 -0.61 -10.73 -10.27
CA PHE A 28 -1.63 -11.78 -10.44
C PHE A 28 -2.69 -11.34 -11.44
N GLU A 29 -3.21 -10.11 -11.27
CA GLU A 29 -4.22 -9.55 -12.17
C GLU A 29 -3.70 -9.40 -13.60
N ALA A 30 -2.45 -8.97 -13.79
CA ALA A 30 -1.81 -8.89 -15.11
C ALA A 30 -1.68 -10.27 -15.80
N ASN A 31 -1.61 -11.36 -15.04
CA ASN A 31 -1.59 -12.73 -15.55
C ASN A 31 -3.01 -13.31 -15.76
N GLY A 32 -4.07 -12.55 -15.44
CA GLY A 32 -5.46 -13.04 -15.44
C GLY A 32 -5.80 -13.95 -14.27
N GLU A 33 -4.99 -13.93 -13.21
CA GLU A 33 -5.21 -14.66 -11.96
C GLU A 33 -5.92 -13.77 -10.92
N ASP A 34 -6.61 -14.40 -9.98
CA ASP A 34 -7.22 -13.66 -8.87
C ASP A 34 -6.14 -13.09 -7.93
N PRO A 35 -6.26 -11.82 -7.49
CA PRO A 35 -5.34 -11.24 -6.51
C PRO A 35 -5.43 -12.01 -5.19
N ARG A 36 -4.27 -12.46 -4.69
CA ARG A 36 -4.18 -13.31 -3.51
C ARG A 36 -4.32 -12.53 -2.21
N PHE A 37 -3.77 -11.33 -2.14
CA PHE A 37 -3.78 -10.47 -0.95
C PHE A 37 -4.98 -9.53 -0.93
N ARG A 38 -5.57 -9.26 -2.10
CA ARG A 38 -6.77 -8.43 -2.31
C ARG A 38 -6.61 -7.03 -1.72
N VAL A 39 -5.43 -6.43 -1.89
CA VAL A 39 -5.02 -5.17 -1.26
C VAL A 39 -5.94 -4.02 -1.67
N ARG A 40 -6.30 -3.91 -2.96
CA ARG A 40 -7.22 -2.88 -3.45
C ARG A 40 -8.68 -3.13 -3.06
N ALA A 41 -9.09 -4.39 -2.95
CA ALA A 41 -10.47 -4.78 -2.67
C ALA A 41 -10.82 -4.78 -1.17
N THR A 42 -9.82 -4.77 -0.28
CA THR A 42 -10.00 -4.84 1.17
C THR A 42 -9.65 -3.48 1.81
N PRO A 43 -10.64 -2.66 2.22
CA PRO A 43 -10.43 -1.27 2.66
C PRO A 43 -9.45 -1.10 3.83
N GLU A 44 -9.31 -2.12 4.67
CA GLU A 44 -8.42 -2.14 5.82
C GLU A 44 -6.95 -1.98 5.41
N TRP A 45 -6.54 -2.46 4.24
CA TRP A 45 -5.17 -2.24 3.73
C TRP A 45 -4.89 -0.76 3.48
N LYS A 46 -5.81 -0.06 2.81
CA LYS A 46 -5.68 1.38 2.57
C LYS A 46 -5.62 2.16 3.88
N ARG A 47 -6.43 1.79 4.86
CA ARG A 47 -6.39 2.40 6.21
C ARG A 47 -5.07 2.11 6.92
N HIS A 48 -4.56 0.88 6.82
CA HIS A 48 -3.29 0.47 7.41
C HIS A 48 -2.12 1.25 6.81
N ALA A 49 -2.02 1.27 5.48
CA ALA A 49 -1.02 2.03 4.74
C ALA A 49 -1.06 3.52 5.07
N GLY A 50 -2.24 4.15 5.02
CA GLY A 50 -2.39 5.57 5.34
C GLY A 50 -1.99 5.92 6.78
N SER A 51 -2.18 4.99 7.72
CA SER A 51 -1.73 5.18 9.10
C SER A 51 -0.21 5.08 9.23
N LEU A 52 0.43 4.17 8.48
CA LEU A 52 1.89 4.06 8.41
C LEU A 52 2.50 5.31 7.77
N GLU A 53 1.96 5.74 6.62
CA GLU A 53 2.37 6.95 5.90
C GLU A 53 2.28 8.18 6.82
N ALA A 54 1.16 8.37 7.53
CA ALA A 54 0.97 9.50 8.42
C ALA A 54 2.01 9.53 9.56
N GLU A 55 2.29 8.39 10.19
CA GLU A 55 3.30 8.34 11.26
C GLU A 55 4.72 8.53 10.71
N MET A 56 5.04 7.97 9.55
CA MET A 56 6.35 8.15 8.91
C MET A 56 6.58 9.61 8.48
N LEU A 57 5.56 10.27 7.90
CA LEU A 57 5.60 11.69 7.55
C LEU A 57 5.73 12.58 8.79
N LYS A 58 4.99 12.28 9.87
CA LYS A 58 5.09 13.00 11.15
C LYS A 58 6.52 12.96 11.72
N ARG A 59 7.27 11.89 11.45
CA ARG A 59 8.68 11.73 11.86
C ARG A 59 9.69 12.33 10.90
N GLY A 60 9.25 12.90 9.78
CA GLY A 60 10.12 13.44 8.74
C GLY A 60 10.82 12.36 7.91
N LEU A 61 10.30 11.13 7.87
CA LEU A 61 10.81 10.10 7.00
C LEU A 61 10.36 10.37 5.56
N GLN A 62 11.26 10.18 4.61
CA GLN A 62 10.91 10.18 3.20
C GLN A 62 10.09 8.93 2.89
N VAL A 63 8.87 9.11 2.38
CA VAL A 63 7.93 8.04 2.03
C VAL A 63 7.46 8.24 0.61
N ASP A 64 7.52 7.19 -0.18
CA ASP A 64 6.84 7.14 -1.47
C ASP A 64 5.40 6.68 -1.23
N ILE A 65 4.44 7.61 -1.32
CA ILE A 65 3.03 7.37 -0.98
C ILE A 65 2.41 6.46 -2.03
N ILE A 66 1.67 5.44 -1.59
CA ILE A 66 0.99 4.54 -2.54
C ILE A 66 -0.08 5.32 -3.29
N ASP A 67 -0.03 5.29 -4.62
CA ASP A 67 -1.13 5.75 -5.44
C ASP A 67 -2.26 4.71 -5.48
N TRP A 68 -3.28 4.98 -4.68
CA TRP A 68 -4.47 4.14 -4.61
C TRP A 68 -5.42 4.32 -5.80
N THR A 69 -5.19 5.29 -6.69
CA THR A 69 -6.08 5.57 -7.83
C THR A 69 -5.76 4.71 -9.06
N GLY A 70 -4.51 4.28 -9.23
CA GLY A 70 -4.04 3.52 -10.39
C GLY A 70 -4.54 2.08 -10.56
N GLY A 71 -5.67 1.70 -9.93
CA GLY A 71 -6.31 0.38 -10.08
C GLY A 71 -7.63 0.42 -10.88
N GLN A 72 -8.16 1.60 -11.18
CA GLN A 72 -9.10 1.72 -12.29
C GLN A 72 -8.22 1.98 -13.50
N GLY A 73 -8.07 0.96 -14.36
CA GLY A 73 -7.26 1.06 -15.57
C GLY A 73 -7.46 2.41 -16.23
N GLU A 74 -6.38 3.02 -16.71
CA GLU A 74 -6.45 4.15 -17.62
C GLU A 74 -7.48 3.78 -18.69
N LEU A 75 -8.70 4.29 -18.54
CA LEU A 75 -9.71 4.14 -19.56
C LEU A 75 -9.10 4.84 -20.77
N PRO A 76 -8.92 4.15 -21.91
CA PRO A 76 -8.41 4.81 -23.08
C PRO A 76 -9.39 5.94 -23.36
N LEU A 77 -8.88 7.18 -23.30
CA LEU A 77 -9.63 8.34 -23.71
C LEU A 77 -10.03 8.09 -25.17
N ALA A 78 -11.31 7.78 -25.37
CA ALA A 78 -11.92 7.56 -26.67
C ALA A 78 -11.97 8.86 -27.48
#